data_AF-A0A3P1B0R0-F1
#
_entry.id   AF-A0A3P1B0R0-F1
#
_cell.length_a   1.000
_cell.length_b   1.000
_cell.length_c   1.000
_cell.angle_alpha   90.00
_cell.angle_beta   90.00
_cell.angle_gamma   90.00
#
_symmetry.space_group_name_H-M   'P 1'
#
loop_
_entity.id
_entity.type
_entity.pdbx_description
1 polymer ?
#
loop_
_entity_poly.entity_id
_entity_poly.type
_entity_poly.pdbx_seq_one_letter_code
_entity_poly.pdbx_strand_id
1 'polypeptide(L)'
;MKNTILLLIIFIPTLIFAQGDNIKGKWILDYVTYEDGNPLEIENPLFSIFKSIEILDDHIIIDGIRKNKATIYVGRISTRYLKYKYYIDNKYLVLKEDKDDKLYYYLRVIDFKFKYPESKPSRIEYEGKTVLKYDRLLNVDILNNFNYDTLIAFQKNIKSYKKHSFTNKLFKATYILTADNKIEHVKIEKSVSPKFDEDFIKEAHNLSMLYNNKTENDILMEYTDFMGTYWPERNDVQKEFFANKVIADYYFTNKQFNLSKEIYTILYNSKDVLTVIDNAIVNDIYKKLYVSLLHTNNLVDACIMLNDIKESDYFNVRNYLKEYCPQ
;
A
#
# COMPACT_ATOMS: atom_id res chain seq x y z
N MET A 1 -50.87 -43.73 -41.40
CA MET A 1 -50.92 -42.26 -41.22
C MET A 1 -50.06 -41.94 -40.02
N LYS A 2 -48.90 -41.30 -40.24
CA LYS A 2 -47.87 -41.08 -39.21
C LYS A 2 -48.25 -39.87 -38.35
N ASN A 3 -48.36 -40.08 -37.04
CA ASN A 3 -48.49 -39.05 -36.03
C ASN A 3 -47.18 -38.25 -35.95
N THR A 4 -47.24 -36.96 -36.28
CA THR A 4 -46.14 -36.03 -36.07
C THR A 4 -46.33 -35.39 -34.69
N ILE A 5 -45.56 -35.84 -33.70
CA ILE A 5 -45.46 -35.18 -32.40
C ILE A 5 -44.54 -33.95 -32.58
N LEU A 6 -45.11 -32.76 -32.45
CA LEU A 6 -44.37 -31.49 -32.45
C LEU A 6 -43.76 -31.30 -31.05
N LEU A 7 -42.44 -31.48 -30.94
CA LEU A 7 -41.70 -31.32 -29.70
C LEU A 7 -41.33 -29.84 -29.53
N LEU A 8 -42.07 -29.14 -28.66
CA LEU A 8 -41.89 -27.72 -28.38
C LEU A 8 -40.72 -27.56 -27.39
N ILE A 9 -39.53 -27.26 -27.90
CA ILE A 9 -38.35 -26.96 -27.09
C ILE A 9 -38.52 -25.55 -26.50
N ILE A 10 -38.95 -25.49 -25.25
CA ILE A 10 -38.94 -24.27 -24.44
C ILE A 10 -37.48 -24.00 -24.06
N PHE A 11 -36.82 -23.09 -24.78
CA PHE A 11 -35.57 -22.50 -24.32
C PHE A 11 -35.88 -21.59 -23.12
N ILE A 12 -35.73 -22.12 -21.90
CA ILE A 12 -35.66 -21.30 -20.70
C ILE A 12 -34.28 -20.64 -20.71
N PRO A 13 -34.16 -19.29 -20.72
CA PRO A 13 -32.87 -18.64 -20.55
C PRO A 13 -32.46 -18.73 -19.08
N THR A 14 -31.98 -19.89 -18.65
CA THR A 14 -31.15 -19.98 -17.44
C THR A 14 -29.76 -19.53 -17.85
N LEU A 15 -29.29 -18.36 -17.39
CA LEU A 15 -27.87 -17.97 -17.15
C LEU A 15 -27.66 -16.45 -17.32
N ILE A 16 -28.00 -15.62 -16.34
CA ILE A 16 -27.33 -14.29 -16.18
C ILE A 16 -27.03 -13.92 -14.71
N PHE A 17 -27.62 -14.57 -13.70
CA PHE A 17 -27.44 -14.13 -12.30
C PHE A 17 -26.14 -14.58 -11.60
N ALA A 18 -25.27 -15.38 -12.23
CA ALA A 18 -24.13 -16.02 -11.54
C ALA A 18 -22.83 -15.20 -11.48
N GLN A 19 -22.68 -14.10 -12.21
CA GLN A 19 -21.42 -13.31 -12.18
C GLN A 19 -21.36 -12.27 -11.06
N GLY A 20 -22.51 -11.74 -10.60
CA GLY A 20 -22.56 -10.64 -9.62
C GLY A 20 -22.08 -11.04 -8.22
N ASP A 21 -22.39 -12.27 -7.76
CA ASP A 21 -21.95 -12.75 -6.45
C ASP A 21 -20.47 -13.18 -6.44
N ASN A 22 -19.91 -13.51 -7.61
CA ASN A 22 -18.54 -14.01 -7.73
C ASN A 22 -17.47 -12.90 -7.61
N ILE A 23 -17.85 -11.61 -7.58
CA ILE A 23 -16.88 -10.52 -7.39
C ILE A 23 -16.76 -10.05 -5.95
N LYS A 24 -17.58 -10.56 -5.02
CA LYS A 24 -17.53 -10.15 -3.60
C LYS A 24 -16.23 -10.58 -2.92
N GLY A 25 -15.80 -9.76 -1.97
CA GLY A 25 -14.59 -9.96 -1.16
C GLY A 25 -13.44 -9.03 -1.54
N LYS A 26 -12.28 -9.27 -0.92
CA LYS A 26 -11.05 -8.46 -1.09
C LYS A 26 -10.20 -8.96 -2.25
N TRP A 27 -9.80 -8.02 -3.09
CA TRP A 27 -8.99 -8.20 -4.28
C TRP A 27 -7.74 -7.32 -4.20
N ILE A 28 -6.59 -7.86 -4.61
CA ILE A 28 -5.27 -7.20 -4.57
C ILE A 28 -4.77 -7.03 -5.99
N LEU A 29 -4.30 -5.82 -6.32
CA LEU A 29 -3.77 -5.51 -7.64
C LEU A 29 -2.50 -6.30 -7.90
N ASP A 30 -2.49 -7.05 -8.99
CA ASP A 30 -1.33 -7.80 -9.45
C ASP A 30 -0.50 -6.96 -10.46
N TYR A 31 -1.14 -6.52 -11.54
CA TYR A 31 -0.52 -5.67 -12.54
C TYR A 31 -1.56 -4.83 -13.29
N VAL A 32 -1.07 -3.89 -14.10
CA VAL A 32 -1.87 -3.01 -14.96
C VAL A 32 -1.32 -3.09 -16.38
N THR A 33 -2.20 -3.06 -17.38
CA THR A 33 -1.83 -2.91 -18.80
C THR A 33 -2.61 -1.78 -19.43
N TYR A 34 -2.18 -1.32 -20.59
CA TYR A 34 -3.04 -0.58 -21.50
C TYR A 34 -4.11 -1.50 -22.10
N GLU A 35 -5.19 -0.91 -22.61
CA GLU A 35 -6.31 -1.63 -23.24
C GLU A 35 -5.94 -2.38 -24.51
N ASP A 36 -4.92 -1.92 -25.22
CA ASP A 36 -4.35 -2.60 -26.39
C ASP A 36 -3.51 -3.84 -25.99
N GLY A 37 -3.37 -4.10 -24.69
CA GLY A 37 -2.59 -5.21 -24.14
C GLY A 37 -1.13 -4.88 -23.88
N ASN A 38 -0.66 -3.67 -24.21
CA ASN A 38 0.73 -3.28 -23.95
C ASN A 38 0.99 -3.15 -22.44
N PRO A 39 2.17 -3.58 -21.95
CA PRO A 39 2.57 -3.38 -20.57
C PRO A 39 2.78 -1.89 -20.28
N LEU A 40 2.66 -1.51 -19.00
CA LEU A 40 3.05 -0.17 -18.56
C LEU A 40 4.57 0.02 -18.67
N GLU A 41 4.99 1.25 -18.94
CA GLU A 41 6.39 1.64 -18.84
C GLU A 41 6.88 1.53 -17.39
N ILE A 42 8.16 1.20 -17.19
CA ILE A 42 8.71 0.96 -15.85
C ILE A 42 8.75 2.22 -14.96
N GLU A 43 8.78 3.41 -15.56
CA GLU A 43 8.65 4.68 -14.84
C GLU A 43 7.21 5.00 -14.43
N ASN A 44 6.21 4.26 -14.94
CA ASN A 44 4.82 4.51 -14.63
C ASN A 44 4.55 4.29 -13.12
N PRO A 45 3.88 5.22 -12.42
CA PRO A 45 3.57 5.07 -11.01
C PRO A 45 2.79 3.80 -10.65
N LEU A 46 2.00 3.27 -11.61
CA LEU A 46 1.19 2.06 -11.45
C LEU A 46 1.91 0.77 -11.79
N PHE A 47 3.17 0.83 -12.26
CA PHE A 47 3.94 -0.35 -12.66
C PHE A 47 4.10 -1.36 -11.51
N SER A 48 4.42 -0.89 -10.30
CA SER A 48 4.42 -1.69 -9.07
C SER A 48 3.92 -0.83 -7.92
N ILE A 49 2.74 -1.16 -7.40
CA ILE A 49 2.10 -0.45 -6.29
C ILE A 49 1.18 -1.41 -5.52
N PHE A 50 0.98 -1.15 -4.23
CA PHE A 50 -0.12 -1.75 -3.49
C PHE A 50 -1.43 -1.04 -3.84
N LYS A 51 -2.37 -1.76 -4.42
CA LYS A 51 -3.79 -1.36 -4.45
C LYS A 51 -4.67 -2.52 -4.06
N SER A 52 -5.77 -2.24 -3.39
CA SER A 52 -6.79 -3.23 -3.08
C SER A 52 -8.20 -2.67 -3.24
N ILE A 53 -9.13 -3.55 -3.60
CA ILE A 53 -10.55 -3.25 -3.62
C ILE A 53 -11.29 -4.37 -2.91
N GLU A 54 -12.12 -4.03 -1.94
CA GLU A 54 -13.06 -4.94 -1.30
C GLU A 54 -14.47 -4.61 -1.79
N ILE A 55 -15.14 -5.60 -2.35
CA ILE A 55 -16.48 -5.46 -2.92
C ILE A 55 -17.47 -6.14 -1.97
N LEU A 56 -18.38 -5.34 -1.41
CA LEU A 56 -19.48 -5.77 -0.56
C LEU A 56 -20.81 -5.59 -1.31
N ASP A 57 -21.94 -5.89 -0.68
CA ASP A 57 -23.25 -5.85 -1.36
C ASP A 57 -23.64 -4.45 -1.85
N ASP A 58 -23.39 -3.41 -1.04
CA ASP A 58 -23.84 -2.04 -1.29
C ASP A 58 -22.71 -1.00 -1.15
N HIS A 59 -21.48 -1.46 -0.95
CA HIS A 59 -20.30 -0.61 -0.81
C HIS A 59 -19.06 -1.26 -1.43
N ILE A 60 -18.08 -0.43 -1.79
CA ILE A 60 -16.71 -0.86 -2.03
C ILE A 60 -15.76 -0.17 -1.06
N ILE A 61 -14.68 -0.86 -0.70
CA ILE A 61 -13.58 -0.29 0.09
C ILE A 61 -12.34 -0.27 -0.78
N ILE A 62 -11.79 0.92 -1.04
CA ILE A 62 -10.54 1.07 -1.80
C ILE A 62 -9.40 1.29 -0.81
N ASP A 63 -8.34 0.51 -0.96
CA ASP A 63 -7.10 0.55 -0.17
C ASP A 63 -7.29 0.42 1.34
N GLY A 64 -8.40 -0.20 1.78
CA GLY A 64 -8.76 -0.34 3.19
C GLY A 64 -9.13 0.98 3.87
N ILE A 65 -9.33 2.07 3.11
CA ILE A 65 -9.49 3.42 3.68
C ILE A 65 -10.95 3.80 3.86
N ARG A 66 -11.76 3.82 2.78
CA ARG A 66 -13.13 4.34 2.86
C ARG A 66 -14.15 3.39 2.26
N LYS A 67 -15.22 3.13 3.02
CA LYS A 67 -16.46 2.53 2.52
C LYS A 67 -17.16 3.54 1.63
N ASN A 68 -17.17 3.28 0.33
CA ASN A 68 -17.86 4.08 -0.66
C ASN A 68 -19.15 3.35 -1.04
N LYS A 69 -20.30 4.01 -0.83
CA LYS A 69 -21.58 3.46 -1.29
C LYS A 69 -21.49 3.21 -2.80
N ALA A 70 -21.82 1.99 -3.18
CA ALA A 70 -21.67 1.49 -4.54
C ALA A 70 -22.98 0.86 -4.99
N THR A 71 -23.30 1.06 -6.26
CA THR A 71 -24.30 0.28 -6.96
C THR A 71 -23.58 -0.72 -7.85
N ILE A 72 -23.85 -2.00 -7.64
CA ILE A 72 -23.15 -3.09 -8.30
C ILE A 72 -24.15 -3.82 -9.18
N TYR A 73 -23.87 -3.85 -10.47
CA TYR A 73 -24.62 -4.59 -11.48
C TYR A 73 -23.67 -5.54 -12.21
N VAL A 74 -24.21 -6.47 -12.98
CA VAL A 74 -23.38 -7.34 -13.82
C VAL A 74 -22.51 -6.47 -14.75
N GLY A 75 -21.20 -6.64 -14.66
CA GLY A 75 -20.19 -5.92 -15.44
C GLY A 75 -19.98 -4.44 -15.09
N ARG A 76 -20.65 -3.88 -14.07
CA ARG A 76 -20.44 -2.49 -13.64
C ARG A 76 -20.44 -2.31 -12.12
N ILE A 77 -19.50 -1.52 -11.63
CA ILE A 77 -19.47 -0.98 -10.26
C ILE A 77 -19.54 0.53 -10.38
N SER A 78 -20.47 1.18 -9.68
CA SER A 78 -20.60 2.63 -9.72
C SER A 78 -20.73 3.20 -8.32
N THR A 79 -19.85 4.13 -7.98
CA THR A 79 -19.99 4.99 -6.80
C THR A 79 -20.42 6.39 -7.27
N ARG A 80 -20.54 7.33 -6.33
CA ARG A 80 -20.76 8.75 -6.65
C ARG A 80 -19.62 9.33 -7.52
N TYR A 81 -18.39 8.85 -7.37
CA TYR A 81 -17.20 9.45 -7.94
C TYR A 81 -16.52 8.60 -9.01
N LEU A 82 -16.67 7.28 -8.92
CA LEU A 82 -15.94 6.30 -9.73
C LEU A 82 -16.93 5.38 -10.43
N LYS A 83 -16.64 5.06 -11.68
CA LYS A 83 -17.40 4.10 -12.47
C LYS A 83 -16.43 3.11 -13.10
N TYR A 84 -16.63 1.84 -12.79
CA TYR A 84 -15.84 0.75 -13.34
C TYR A 84 -16.71 -0.13 -14.23
N LYS A 85 -16.18 -0.47 -15.39
CA LYS A 85 -16.55 -1.70 -16.09
C LYS A 85 -15.71 -2.83 -15.50
N TYR A 86 -16.31 -4.00 -15.31
CA TYR A 86 -15.56 -5.18 -14.87
C TYR A 86 -15.92 -6.42 -15.67
N TYR A 87 -14.99 -7.37 -15.68
CA TYR A 87 -15.22 -8.74 -16.11
C TYR A 87 -14.26 -9.67 -15.36
N ILE A 88 -14.54 -10.97 -15.42
CA ILE A 88 -13.64 -12.00 -14.92
C ILE A 88 -12.88 -12.58 -16.11
N ASP A 89 -11.55 -12.55 -16.03
CA ASP A 89 -10.66 -13.25 -16.95
C ASP A 89 -9.85 -14.27 -16.15
N ASN A 90 -10.16 -15.56 -16.36
CA ASN A 90 -9.61 -16.66 -15.57
C ASN A 90 -9.80 -16.44 -14.06
N LYS A 91 -8.71 -16.12 -13.34
CA LYS A 91 -8.70 -15.84 -11.89
C LYS A 91 -8.73 -14.35 -11.56
N TYR A 92 -8.64 -13.48 -12.57
CA TYR A 92 -8.55 -12.05 -12.36
C TYR A 92 -9.92 -11.40 -12.39
N LEU A 93 -10.15 -10.51 -11.43
CA LEU A 93 -11.11 -9.43 -11.58
C LEU A 93 -10.41 -8.32 -12.37
N VAL A 94 -10.88 -8.08 -13.59
CA VAL A 94 -10.36 -7.00 -14.43
C VAL A 94 -11.27 -5.80 -14.28
N LEU A 95 -10.71 -4.67 -13.84
CA LEU A 95 -11.41 -3.39 -13.74
C LEU A 95 -10.91 -2.43 -14.79
N LYS A 96 -11.82 -1.65 -15.36
CA LYS A 96 -11.53 -0.50 -16.21
C LYS A 96 -12.32 0.69 -15.71
N GLU A 97 -11.65 1.77 -15.34
CA GLU A 97 -12.30 3.03 -14.99
C GLU A 97 -12.84 3.72 -16.25
N ASP A 98 -14.00 4.36 -16.15
CA ASP A 98 -14.53 5.17 -17.25
C ASP A 98 -13.52 6.28 -17.62
N LYS A 99 -13.17 6.35 -18.91
CA LYS A 99 -12.20 7.32 -19.50
C LYS A 99 -10.72 7.08 -19.15
N ASP A 100 -10.38 5.97 -18.48
CA ASP A 100 -9.01 5.48 -18.40
C ASP A 100 -8.76 4.49 -19.56
N ASP A 101 -7.53 4.44 -20.06
CA ASP A 101 -7.07 3.53 -21.12
C ASP A 101 -6.36 2.29 -20.56
N LYS A 102 -6.51 2.07 -19.24
CA LYS A 102 -5.84 1.01 -18.48
C LYS A 102 -6.81 -0.05 -17.99
N LEU A 103 -6.29 -1.27 -17.93
CA LEU A 103 -6.93 -2.44 -17.35
C LEU A 103 -6.18 -2.84 -16.09
N TYR A 104 -6.90 -2.93 -14.98
CA TYR A 104 -6.36 -3.28 -13.68
C TYR A 104 -6.70 -4.73 -13.36
N TYR A 105 -5.68 -5.57 -13.21
CA TYR A 105 -5.84 -7.02 -12.98
C TYR A 105 -5.67 -7.33 -11.51
N TYR A 106 -6.77 -7.71 -10.86
CA TYR A 106 -6.77 -8.04 -9.44
C TYR A 106 -6.93 -9.54 -9.20
N LEU A 107 -6.22 -10.06 -8.21
CA LEU A 107 -6.39 -11.42 -7.70
C LEU A 107 -7.11 -11.40 -6.36
N ARG A 108 -7.85 -12.47 -6.05
CA ARG A 108 -8.29 -12.71 -4.67
C ARG A 108 -7.07 -12.84 -3.76
N VAL A 109 -7.21 -12.46 -2.48
CA VAL A 109 -6.09 -12.53 -1.51
C VAL A 109 -5.42 -13.91 -1.47
N ILE A 110 -6.19 -14.99 -1.56
CA ILE A 110 -5.66 -16.37 -1.53
C ILE A 110 -4.84 -16.66 -2.79
N ASP A 111 -5.36 -16.35 -3.98
CA ASP A 111 -4.64 -16.54 -5.24
C ASP A 111 -3.39 -15.66 -5.31
N PHE A 112 -3.46 -14.44 -4.78
CA PHE A 112 -2.30 -13.55 -4.70
C PHE A 112 -1.19 -14.14 -3.82
N LYS A 113 -1.51 -14.62 -2.61
CA LYS A 113 -0.55 -15.27 -1.69
C LYS A 113 -0.01 -16.58 -2.23
N PHE A 114 -0.78 -17.29 -3.05
CA PHE A 114 -0.32 -18.49 -3.74
C PHE A 114 0.69 -18.15 -4.84
N LYS A 115 0.40 -17.11 -5.65
CA LYS A 115 1.28 -16.64 -6.72
C LYS A 115 2.57 -16.00 -6.19
N TYR A 116 2.51 -15.32 -5.05
CA TYR A 116 3.62 -14.59 -4.43
C TYR A 116 3.84 -15.09 -2.98
N PRO A 117 4.52 -16.23 -2.78
CA PRO A 117 4.75 -16.80 -1.45
C PRO A 117 5.52 -15.87 -0.50
N GLU A 118 6.37 -14.99 -1.03
CA GLU A 118 7.11 -13.97 -0.29
C GLU A 118 6.21 -12.89 0.33
N SER A 119 4.96 -12.79 -0.13
CA SER A 119 3.94 -11.92 0.46
C SER A 119 3.23 -12.55 1.68
N LYS A 120 3.64 -13.77 2.08
CA LYS A 120 3.09 -14.41 3.28
C LYS A 120 3.59 -13.68 4.53
N PRO A 121 2.72 -13.44 5.52
CA PRO A 121 3.12 -12.83 6.77
C PRO A 121 4.25 -13.61 7.45
N SER A 122 5.27 -12.88 7.92
CA SER A 122 6.36 -13.46 8.69
C SER A 122 6.01 -13.49 10.19
N ARG A 123 6.49 -14.53 10.88
CA ARG A 123 6.45 -14.64 12.33
C ARG A 123 7.77 -14.16 12.92
N ILE A 124 7.70 -13.46 14.04
CA ILE A 124 8.85 -12.97 14.79
C ILE A 124 8.65 -13.18 16.29
N GLU A 125 9.74 -13.35 17.03
CA GLU A 125 9.73 -13.31 18.49
C GLU A 125 9.78 -11.86 18.96
N TYR A 126 8.84 -11.47 19.82
CA TYR A 126 8.79 -10.14 20.42
C TYR A 126 8.29 -10.26 21.86
N GLU A 127 9.09 -9.77 22.83
CA GLU A 127 8.77 -9.79 24.26
C GLU A 127 8.32 -11.18 24.78
N GLY A 128 8.96 -12.25 24.27
CA GLY A 128 8.68 -13.64 24.66
C GLY A 128 7.41 -14.26 24.05
N LYS A 129 6.80 -13.59 23.06
CA LYS A 129 5.67 -14.11 22.27
C LYS A 129 6.05 -14.21 20.78
N THR A 130 5.61 -15.29 20.14
CA THR A 130 5.62 -15.37 18.67
C THR A 130 4.44 -14.60 18.10
N VAL A 131 4.71 -13.55 17.32
CA VAL A 131 3.68 -12.69 16.72
C VAL A 131 3.87 -12.57 15.21
N LEU A 132 2.81 -12.19 14.49
CA LEU A 132 2.91 -11.83 13.07
C LEU A 132 3.50 -10.42 12.95
N LYS A 133 4.47 -10.23 12.06
CA LYS A 133 4.89 -8.88 11.66
C LYS A 133 3.78 -8.27 10.79
N TYR A 134 3.35 -7.05 11.10
CA TYR A 134 2.32 -6.37 10.31
C TYR A 134 2.71 -6.24 8.82
N ASP A 135 1.76 -6.56 7.94
CA ASP A 135 1.82 -6.34 6.50
C ASP A 135 0.41 -5.96 5.98
N ARG A 136 0.34 -5.22 4.87
CA ARG A 136 -0.91 -4.76 4.23
C ARG A 136 -1.81 -5.89 3.73
N LEU A 137 -1.30 -7.12 3.57
CA LEU A 137 -2.10 -8.31 3.25
C LEU A 137 -2.66 -9.03 4.48
N LEU A 138 -2.33 -8.57 5.68
CA LEU A 138 -3.03 -9.05 6.86
C LEU A 138 -4.47 -8.53 6.85
N ASN A 139 -5.35 -9.34 7.42
CA ASN A 139 -6.75 -9.00 7.58
C ASN A 139 -6.91 -8.12 8.83
N VAL A 140 -6.23 -6.97 8.83
CA VAL A 140 -6.40 -5.94 9.86
C VAL A 140 -7.11 -4.79 9.18
N ASP A 141 -8.33 -4.47 9.62
CA ASP A 141 -8.91 -3.19 9.21
C ASP A 141 -8.19 -2.11 9.99
N ILE A 142 -7.69 -1.11 9.30
CA ILE A 142 -7.43 0.17 9.95
C ILE A 142 -8.82 0.81 10.02
N LEU A 143 -9.39 0.89 11.22
CA LEU A 143 -10.75 1.39 11.44
C LEU A 143 -10.77 2.90 11.17
N ASN A 144 -11.01 3.19 9.90
CA ASN A 144 -10.81 4.49 9.29
C ASN A 144 -12.15 5.20 9.03
N ASN A 145 -13.11 5.02 9.94
CA ASN A 145 -14.29 5.89 9.99
C ASN A 145 -13.82 7.27 10.51
N PHE A 146 -13.19 8.01 9.60
CA PHE A 146 -12.77 9.42 9.60
C PHE A 146 -11.35 9.77 10.11
N ASN A 147 -10.45 9.90 9.11
CA ASN A 147 -9.43 10.96 8.92
C ASN A 147 -8.30 11.09 9.95
N TYR A 148 -7.31 11.93 9.60
CA TYR A 148 -6.44 12.66 10.51
C TYR A 148 -7.08 12.93 11.88
N ASP A 149 -8.40 13.16 11.94
CA ASP A 149 -9.21 13.34 13.14
C ASP A 149 -9.16 12.20 14.16
N THR A 150 -9.16 10.92 13.77
CA THR A 150 -9.07 9.81 14.74
C THR A 150 -7.65 9.68 15.29
N LEU A 151 -6.64 9.91 14.44
CA LEU A 151 -5.24 10.02 14.89
C LEU A 151 -5.06 11.22 15.83
N ILE A 152 -5.64 12.38 15.48
CA ILE A 152 -5.69 13.56 16.34
C ILE A 152 -6.45 13.24 17.63
N ALA A 153 -7.55 12.49 17.57
CA ALA A 153 -8.35 12.14 18.74
C ALA A 153 -7.53 11.27 19.71
N PHE A 154 -6.79 10.29 19.19
CA PHE A 154 -5.82 9.54 19.97
C PHE A 154 -4.75 10.47 20.57
N GLN A 155 -4.12 11.33 19.75
CA GLN A 155 -3.10 12.28 20.21
C GLN A 155 -3.64 13.24 21.30
N LYS A 156 -4.91 13.66 21.21
CA LYS A 156 -5.58 14.51 22.20
C LYS A 156 -5.75 13.85 23.56
N ASN A 157 -5.76 12.51 23.63
CA ASN A 157 -5.80 11.80 24.90
C ASN A 157 -4.44 11.85 25.62
N ILE A 158 -3.35 12.10 24.89
CA ILE A 158 -1.99 12.22 25.44
C ILE A 158 -1.80 13.64 25.98
N LYS A 159 -1.91 13.82 27.30
CA LYS A 159 -1.90 15.15 27.95
C LYS A 159 -0.66 15.98 27.65
N SER A 160 0.50 15.34 27.55
CA SER A 160 1.77 15.99 27.24
C SER A 160 1.99 16.27 25.75
N TYR A 161 1.07 15.90 24.87
CA TYR A 161 1.19 16.13 23.43
C TYR A 161 1.28 17.63 23.11
N LYS A 162 2.42 18.03 22.54
CA LYS A 162 2.67 19.39 22.04
C LYS A 162 3.42 19.32 20.71
N LYS A 163 2.71 19.57 19.60
CA LYS A 163 3.20 19.42 18.22
C LYS A 163 4.50 20.17 17.89
N HIS A 164 4.93 21.15 18.69
CA HIS A 164 6.11 21.99 18.40
C HIS A 164 7.08 22.16 19.55
N SER A 165 6.90 21.48 20.69
CA SER A 165 7.68 21.76 21.91
C SER A 165 8.74 20.71 22.24
N PHE A 166 8.87 19.64 21.45
CA PHE A 166 9.83 18.59 21.72
C PHE A 166 11.16 18.85 21.01
N THR A 167 12.26 18.61 21.74
CA THR A 167 13.62 18.67 21.20
C THR A 167 13.85 17.60 20.15
N ASN A 168 13.47 16.35 20.44
CA ASN A 168 13.35 15.30 19.44
C ASN A 168 11.92 15.30 18.88
N LYS A 169 11.78 15.35 17.57
CA LYS A 169 10.48 15.43 16.89
C LYS A 169 10.00 14.07 16.37
N LEU A 170 10.80 13.02 16.46
CA LEU A 170 10.39 11.68 16.02
C LEU A 170 10.04 10.81 17.22
N PHE A 171 8.78 10.40 17.28
CA PHE A 171 8.32 9.38 18.21
C PHE A 171 8.09 8.06 17.48
N LYS A 172 8.54 6.95 18.08
CA LYS A 172 8.28 5.60 17.58
C LYS A 172 7.99 4.66 18.75
N ALA A 173 6.92 3.89 18.63
CA ALA A 173 6.54 2.85 19.56
C ALA A 173 6.14 1.57 18.83
N THR A 174 6.38 0.43 19.46
CA THR A 174 5.92 -0.89 19.03
C THR A 174 4.97 -1.46 20.07
N TYR A 175 4.01 -2.27 19.65
CA TYR A 175 3.02 -2.89 20.53
C TYR A 175 2.40 -4.11 19.86
N ILE A 176 1.85 -5.01 20.66
CA ILE A 176 1.09 -6.16 20.17
C ILE A 176 -0.39 -5.78 20.08
N LEU A 177 -0.96 -5.88 18.89
CA LEU A 177 -2.40 -5.94 18.68
C LEU A 177 -2.83 -7.41 18.73
N THR A 178 -3.54 -7.80 19.80
CA THR A 178 -3.91 -9.19 20.02
C THR A 178 -5.03 -9.64 19.09
N ALA A 179 -5.22 -10.96 18.95
CA ALA A 179 -6.36 -11.53 18.23
C ALA A 179 -7.73 -11.04 18.78
N ASP A 180 -7.79 -10.73 20.08
CA ASP A 180 -8.99 -10.18 20.75
C ASP A 180 -9.10 -8.64 20.66
N ASN A 181 -8.35 -7.99 19.77
CA ASN A 181 -8.37 -6.54 19.58
C ASN A 181 -7.94 -5.71 20.82
N LYS A 182 -7.00 -6.24 21.61
CA LYS A 182 -6.39 -5.50 22.73
C LYS A 182 -4.97 -5.07 22.37
N ILE A 183 -4.48 -4.06 23.08
CA ILE A 183 -3.11 -3.56 22.95
C ILE A 183 -2.30 -4.03 24.15
N GLU A 184 -1.18 -4.71 23.90
CA GLU A 184 -0.29 -5.22 24.93
C GLU A 184 1.18 -4.94 24.58
N HIS A 185 2.09 -5.12 25.55
CA HIS A 185 3.55 -5.07 25.35
C HIS A 185 4.02 -3.80 24.62
N VAL A 186 3.54 -2.64 25.06
CA VAL A 186 3.89 -1.34 24.48
C VAL A 186 5.34 -0.99 24.84
N LYS A 187 6.15 -0.73 23.83
CA LYS A 187 7.55 -0.34 23.95
C LYS A 187 7.83 0.93 23.19
N ILE A 188 8.56 1.84 23.83
CA ILE A 188 9.04 3.07 23.20
C ILE A 188 10.38 2.79 22.55
N GLU A 189 10.44 2.88 21.22
CA GLU A 189 11.67 2.68 20.44
C GLU A 189 12.43 4.00 20.25
N LYS A 190 11.70 5.11 20.09
CA LYS A 190 12.27 6.46 20.01
C LYS A 190 11.44 7.42 20.85
N SER A 191 12.05 7.90 21.93
CA SER A 191 11.46 8.85 22.87
C SER A 191 11.53 10.29 22.35
N VAL A 192 10.49 11.07 22.60
CA VAL A 192 10.49 12.54 22.42
C VAL A 192 10.63 13.28 23.76
N SER A 193 10.16 12.68 24.86
CA SER A 193 10.44 13.08 26.24
C SER A 193 9.94 12.00 27.21
N PRO A 194 10.52 11.86 28.41
CA PRO A 194 10.05 10.89 29.40
C PRO A 194 8.55 11.06 29.75
N LYS A 195 8.09 12.32 29.87
CA LYS A 195 6.68 12.59 30.19
C LYS A 195 5.72 12.18 29.07
N PHE A 196 6.15 12.32 27.82
CA PHE A 196 5.36 11.87 26.68
C PHE A 196 5.29 10.36 26.63
N ASP A 197 6.40 9.67 26.88
CA ASP A 197 6.46 8.21 26.90
C ASP A 197 5.49 7.62 27.95
N GLU A 198 5.48 8.17 29.18
CA GLU A 198 4.53 7.78 30.23
C GLU A 198 3.07 7.96 29.81
N ASP A 199 2.74 9.14 29.27
CA ASP A 199 1.37 9.44 28.86
C ASP A 199 0.95 8.58 27.65
N PHE A 200 1.85 8.33 26.70
CA PHE A 200 1.60 7.45 25.57
C PHE A 200 1.32 6.02 26.04
N ILE A 201 2.16 5.45 26.90
CA ILE A 201 1.97 4.08 27.42
C ILE A 201 0.62 3.96 28.12
N LYS A 202 0.26 4.97 28.93
CA LYS A 202 -1.03 5.01 29.62
C LYS A 202 -2.21 5.00 28.65
N GLU A 203 -2.13 5.76 27.56
CA GLU A 203 -3.20 5.90 26.58
C GLU A 203 -3.13 4.84 25.46
N ALA A 204 -2.08 4.03 25.39
CA ALA A 204 -1.86 3.09 24.28
C ALA A 204 -2.97 2.05 24.12
N HIS A 205 -3.69 1.70 25.18
CA HIS A 205 -4.88 0.85 25.09
C HIS A 205 -5.95 1.42 24.12
N ASN A 206 -6.02 2.75 23.99
CA ASN A 206 -6.91 3.44 23.06
C ASN A 206 -6.49 3.26 21.60
N LEU A 207 -5.28 2.77 21.28
CA LEU A 207 -4.89 2.45 19.89
C LEU A 207 -5.80 1.36 19.28
N SER A 208 -6.46 0.55 20.10
CA SER A 208 -7.50 -0.39 19.65
C SER A 208 -8.65 0.30 18.90
N MET A 209 -8.89 1.60 19.10
CA MET A 209 -9.88 2.34 18.31
C MET A 209 -9.46 2.53 16.85
N LEU A 210 -8.17 2.39 16.55
CA LEU A 210 -7.60 2.60 15.22
C LEU A 210 -7.58 1.32 14.38
N TYR A 211 -7.73 0.16 15.01
CA TYR A 211 -7.50 -1.13 14.36
C TYR A 211 -8.58 -2.14 14.70
N ASN A 212 -8.85 -3.02 13.74
CA ASN A 212 -9.64 -4.23 13.93
C ASN A 212 -8.86 -5.40 13.37
N ASN A 213 -8.17 -6.11 14.25
CA ASN A 213 -7.56 -7.40 13.97
C ASN A 213 -8.66 -8.42 13.68
N LYS A 214 -8.81 -8.76 12.40
CA LYS A 214 -9.64 -9.89 11.94
C LYS A 214 -8.76 -11.09 11.59
N THR A 215 -7.55 -11.14 12.15
CA THR A 215 -6.71 -12.33 12.11
C THR A 215 -6.89 -13.10 13.42
N GLU A 216 -6.67 -14.40 13.38
CA GLU A 216 -6.68 -15.26 14.57
C GLU A 216 -5.32 -15.26 15.30
N ASN A 217 -4.48 -14.25 15.07
CA ASN A 217 -3.11 -14.19 15.59
C ASN A 217 -2.81 -12.80 16.18
N ASP A 218 -1.89 -12.77 17.13
CA ASP A 218 -1.29 -11.55 17.63
C ASP A 218 -0.35 -10.93 16.58
N ILE A 219 -0.38 -9.59 16.47
CA ILE A 219 0.34 -8.84 15.44
C ILE A 219 1.23 -7.79 16.10
N LEU A 220 2.51 -7.75 15.72
CA LEU A 220 3.39 -6.63 16.05
C LEU A 220 3.06 -5.44 15.16
N MET A 221 2.60 -4.38 15.81
CA MET A 221 2.27 -3.11 15.20
C MET A 221 3.34 -2.06 15.51
N GLU A 222 3.46 -1.07 14.64
CA GLU A 222 4.33 0.08 14.83
C GLU A 222 3.49 1.37 14.75
N TYR A 223 3.70 2.27 15.71
CA TYR A 223 3.20 3.63 15.68
C TYR A 223 4.39 4.58 15.55
N THR A 224 4.40 5.35 14.46
CA THR A 224 5.42 6.37 14.21
C THR A 224 4.72 7.70 13.98
N ASP A 225 5.22 8.75 14.64
CA ASP A 225 4.62 10.07 14.57
C ASP A 225 5.69 11.17 14.64
N PHE A 226 5.47 12.25 13.90
CA PHE A 226 6.35 13.39 13.85
C PHE A 226 5.75 14.59 14.58
N MET A 227 6.33 14.90 15.72
CA MET A 227 5.93 15.95 16.67
C MET A 227 6.58 17.29 16.33
N GLY A 228 6.51 17.69 15.06
CA GLY A 228 7.14 18.91 14.55
C GLY A 228 6.37 19.62 13.44
N THR A 229 7.00 20.65 12.87
CA THR A 229 6.52 21.30 11.65
C THR A 229 6.88 20.46 10.43
N TYR A 230 5.88 20.16 9.58
CA TYR A 230 6.12 19.46 8.30
C TYR A 230 6.96 20.27 7.31
N TRP A 231 7.13 21.57 7.56
CA TRP A 231 7.97 22.49 6.80
C TRP A 231 9.11 23.01 7.70
N PRO A 232 10.11 22.18 8.03
CA PRO A 232 11.24 22.68 8.80
C PRO A 232 12.07 23.64 7.94
N GLU A 233 12.68 24.62 8.60
CA GLU A 233 13.76 25.39 7.99
C GLU A 233 14.88 24.44 7.60
N ARG A 234 15.32 24.55 6.34
CA ARG A 234 16.38 23.71 5.78
C ARG A 234 17.71 24.44 5.92
N ASN A 235 18.75 23.72 6.34
CA ASN A 235 20.11 24.23 6.24
C ASN A 235 20.59 24.25 4.78
N ASP A 236 21.73 24.87 4.51
CA ASP A 236 22.20 25.05 3.12
C ASP A 236 22.52 23.73 2.42
N VAL A 237 23.03 22.73 3.14
CA VAL A 237 23.27 21.37 2.63
C VAL A 237 21.95 20.71 2.19
N GLN A 238 20.89 20.86 2.99
CA GLN A 238 19.57 20.34 2.65
C GLN A 238 18.96 21.09 1.45
N LYS A 239 19.12 22.42 1.39
CA LYS A 239 18.66 23.20 0.22
C LYS A 239 19.35 22.73 -1.05
N GLU A 240 20.66 22.51 -1.00
CA GLU A 240 21.43 21.98 -2.13
C GLU A 240 20.96 20.57 -2.53
N PHE A 241 20.73 19.70 -1.54
CA PHE A 241 20.15 18.37 -1.79
C PHE A 241 18.84 18.46 -2.57
N PHE A 242 17.90 19.31 -2.11
CA PHE A 242 16.62 19.48 -2.79
C PHE A 242 16.76 20.14 -4.17
N ALA A 243 17.71 21.06 -4.37
CA ALA A 243 18.00 21.63 -5.68
C ALA A 243 18.49 20.55 -6.66
N ASN A 244 19.41 19.69 -6.22
CA ASN A 244 19.89 18.54 -7.02
C ASN A 244 18.77 17.55 -7.32
N LYS A 245 17.85 17.31 -6.38
CA LYS A 245 16.67 16.48 -6.63
C LYS A 245 15.80 17.05 -7.76
N VAL A 246 15.56 18.36 -7.78
CA VAL A 246 14.78 19.00 -8.86
C VAL A 246 15.45 18.80 -10.22
N ILE A 247 16.78 18.90 -10.28
CA ILE A 247 17.55 18.64 -11.52
C ILE A 247 17.41 17.16 -11.93
N ALA A 248 17.54 16.22 -10.98
CA ALA A 248 17.37 14.80 -11.24
C ALA A 248 15.95 14.45 -11.72
N ASP A 249 14.92 15.06 -11.12
CA ASP A 249 13.51 14.92 -11.49
C ASP A 249 13.28 15.43 -12.93
N TYR A 250 13.91 16.55 -13.29
CA TYR A 250 13.86 17.09 -14.65
C TYR A 250 14.45 16.10 -15.66
N TYR A 251 15.65 15.56 -15.40
CA TYR A 251 16.26 14.56 -16.29
C TYR A 251 15.45 13.27 -16.39
N PHE A 252 14.91 12.79 -15.27
CA PHE A 252 14.05 11.61 -15.24
C PHE A 252 12.79 11.79 -16.10
N THR A 253 12.10 12.92 -15.92
CA THR A 253 10.87 13.27 -16.66
C THR A 253 11.13 13.38 -18.16
N ASN A 254 12.31 13.89 -18.55
CA ASN A 254 12.74 14.00 -19.95
C ASN A 254 13.41 12.73 -20.49
N LYS A 255 13.28 11.59 -19.78
CA LYS A 255 13.86 10.28 -20.18
C LYS A 255 15.39 10.29 -20.37
N GLN A 256 16.09 11.24 -19.75
CA GLN A 256 17.55 11.33 -19.73
C GLN A 256 18.11 10.46 -18.60
N PHE A 257 17.92 9.15 -18.72
CA PHE A 257 18.13 8.23 -17.60
C PHE A 257 19.58 8.13 -17.12
N ASN A 258 20.57 8.26 -18.01
CA ASN A 258 21.99 8.32 -17.62
C ASN A 258 22.28 9.51 -16.67
N LEU A 259 21.83 10.71 -17.03
CA LEU A 259 22.04 11.91 -16.21
C LEU A 259 21.24 11.83 -14.90
N SER A 260 20.00 11.37 -14.96
CA SER A 260 19.19 11.20 -13.74
C SER A 260 19.81 10.17 -12.78
N LYS A 261 20.35 9.06 -13.28
CA LYS A 261 21.02 8.02 -12.49
C LYS A 261 22.20 8.61 -11.72
N GLU A 262 23.06 9.38 -12.39
CA GLU A 262 24.24 9.98 -11.76
C GLU A 262 23.86 10.85 -10.57
N ILE A 263 22.89 11.75 -10.74
CA ILE A 263 22.46 12.65 -9.66
C ILE A 263 21.71 11.87 -8.57
N TYR A 264 20.81 10.95 -8.93
CA TYR A 264 20.12 10.14 -7.91
C TYR A 264 21.08 9.26 -7.10
N THR A 265 22.18 8.79 -7.69
CA THR A 265 23.21 8.05 -6.95
C THR A 265 23.86 8.94 -5.89
N ILE A 266 24.17 10.19 -6.23
CA ILE A 266 24.69 11.17 -5.27
C ILE A 266 23.68 11.43 -4.15
N LEU A 267 22.40 11.62 -4.50
CA LEU A 267 21.32 11.84 -3.52
C LEU A 267 21.10 10.62 -2.62
N TYR A 268 21.15 9.41 -3.17
CA TYR A 268 21.06 8.16 -2.42
C TYR A 268 22.18 8.02 -1.38
N ASN A 269 23.40 8.39 -1.76
CA ASN A 269 24.58 8.35 -0.89
C ASN A 269 24.62 9.50 0.13
N SER A 270 23.87 10.57 -0.08
CA SER A 270 23.79 11.73 0.81
C SER A 270 22.47 11.82 1.59
N LYS A 271 21.64 10.77 1.56
CA LYS A 271 20.31 10.75 2.21
C LYS A 271 20.34 11.04 3.71
N ASP A 272 21.47 10.89 4.39
CA ASP A 272 21.59 11.15 5.84
C ASP A 272 21.40 12.64 6.19
N VAL A 273 21.46 13.54 5.19
CA VAL A 273 21.10 14.95 5.37
C VAL A 273 19.58 15.15 5.56
N LEU A 274 18.79 14.16 5.15
CA LEU A 274 17.34 14.16 5.25
C LEU A 274 16.90 13.70 6.64
N THR A 275 15.73 14.18 7.04
CA THR A 275 15.10 13.81 8.31
C THR A 275 13.95 12.85 8.06
N VAL A 276 13.42 12.25 9.12
CA VAL A 276 12.31 11.28 9.01
C VAL A 276 11.07 11.79 8.25
N ILE A 277 10.81 13.10 8.27
CA ILE A 277 9.68 13.67 7.51
C ILE A 277 9.88 13.57 5.99
N ASP A 278 11.14 13.41 5.58
CA ASP A 278 11.55 13.31 4.18
C ASP A 278 11.56 11.84 3.71
N ASN A 279 11.06 10.89 4.50
CA ASN A 279 11.01 9.48 4.09
C ASN A 279 10.29 9.28 2.75
N ALA A 280 9.25 10.06 2.47
CA ALA A 280 8.57 10.03 1.17
C ALA A 280 9.52 10.46 0.02
N ILE A 281 10.41 11.42 0.28
CA ILE A 281 11.43 11.88 -0.67
C ILE A 281 12.52 10.82 -0.85
N VAL A 282 12.96 10.17 0.23
CA VAL A 282 13.91 9.05 0.17
C VAL A 282 13.34 7.94 -0.72
N ASN A 283 12.09 7.55 -0.50
CA ASN A 283 11.43 6.50 -1.28
C ASN A 283 11.28 6.89 -2.77
N ASP A 284 10.95 8.16 -3.06
CA ASP A 284 10.89 8.67 -4.44
C ASP A 284 12.27 8.63 -5.13
N ILE A 285 13.34 9.03 -4.42
CA ILE A 285 14.72 8.94 -4.91
C ILE A 285 15.10 7.49 -5.20
N TYR A 286 14.80 6.57 -4.28
CA TYR A 286 15.11 5.15 -4.46
C TYR A 286 14.39 4.60 -5.69
N LYS A 287 13.09 4.92 -5.83
CA LYS A 287 12.29 4.54 -6.98
C LYS A 287 12.89 5.01 -8.29
N LYS A 288 13.17 6.30 -8.40
CA LYS A 288 13.70 6.88 -9.63
C LYS A 288 15.12 6.40 -9.91
N LEU A 289 15.93 6.14 -8.88
CA LEU A 289 17.27 5.59 -9.04
C LEU A 289 17.23 4.18 -9.64
N TYR A 290 16.51 3.23 -9.04
CA TYR A 290 16.47 1.88 -9.60
C TYR A 290 15.81 1.87 -10.99
N VAL A 291 14.81 2.71 -11.26
CA VAL A 291 14.24 2.83 -12.61
C VAL A 291 15.27 3.35 -13.61
N SER A 292 16.05 4.37 -13.24
CA SER A 292 17.13 4.87 -14.10
C SER A 292 18.26 3.84 -14.28
N LEU A 293 18.56 3.03 -13.27
CA LEU A 293 19.51 1.92 -13.39
C LEU A 293 19.00 0.86 -14.38
N LEU A 294 17.72 0.47 -14.30
CA LEU A 294 17.10 -0.47 -15.24
C LEU A 294 17.13 0.07 -16.68
N HIS A 295 16.74 1.32 -16.91
CA HIS A 295 16.79 1.97 -18.23
C HIS A 295 18.21 2.09 -18.81
N THR A 296 19.23 2.08 -17.96
CA THR A 296 20.64 2.20 -18.36
C THR A 296 21.38 0.86 -18.30
N ASN A 297 20.64 -0.25 -18.24
CA ASN A 297 21.15 -1.63 -18.21
C ASN A 297 22.11 -1.94 -17.06
N ASN A 298 22.01 -1.20 -15.95
CA ASN A 298 22.75 -1.48 -14.70
C ASN A 298 21.93 -2.43 -13.81
N LEU A 299 21.65 -3.62 -14.33
CA LEU A 299 20.71 -4.57 -13.73
C LEU A 299 21.15 -5.08 -12.35
N VAL A 300 22.45 -5.33 -12.15
CA VAL A 300 22.98 -5.84 -10.87
C VAL A 300 22.70 -4.85 -9.75
N ASP A 301 23.06 -3.58 -9.93
CA ASP A 301 22.86 -2.54 -8.92
C ASP A 301 21.37 -2.28 -8.68
N ALA A 302 20.55 -2.30 -9.74
CA ALA A 302 19.10 -2.19 -9.62
C ALA A 302 18.53 -3.33 -8.76
N CYS A 303 18.96 -4.56 -9.00
CA CYS A 303 18.45 -5.72 -8.26
C CYS A 303 18.92 -5.78 -6.82
N ILE A 304 20.13 -5.33 -6.51
CA ILE A 304 20.59 -5.16 -5.12
C ILE A 304 19.64 -4.18 -4.41
N MET A 305 19.41 -3.01 -4.99
CA MET A 305 18.55 -1.99 -4.41
C MET A 305 17.09 -2.44 -4.25
N LEU A 306 16.54 -3.13 -5.26
CA LEU A 306 15.17 -3.65 -5.21
C LEU A 306 15.02 -4.72 -4.11
N ASN A 307 16.01 -5.59 -3.92
CA ASN A 307 16.00 -6.60 -2.85
C ASN A 307 16.15 -5.96 -1.46
N ASP A 308 16.96 -4.91 -1.31
CA ASP A 308 17.06 -4.16 -0.05
C ASP A 308 15.72 -3.53 0.35
N ILE A 309 14.98 -2.98 -0.63
CA ILE A 309 13.67 -2.36 -0.39
C ILE A 309 12.59 -3.41 -0.12
N LYS A 310 12.68 -4.59 -0.74
CA LYS A 310 11.70 -5.69 -0.65
C LYS A 310 11.23 -5.99 0.77
N GLU A 311 12.16 -5.99 1.73
CA GLU A 311 11.90 -6.30 3.14
C GLU A 311 11.02 -5.25 3.85
N SER A 312 11.04 -4.02 3.35
CA SER A 312 10.30 -2.89 3.90
C SER A 312 9.05 -2.52 3.08
N ASP A 313 9.07 -2.75 1.77
CA ASP A 313 8.02 -2.31 0.85
C ASP A 313 7.92 -3.20 -0.40
N TYR A 314 7.66 -4.48 -0.20
CA TYR A 314 7.53 -5.48 -1.26
C TYR A 314 6.64 -5.04 -2.44
N PHE A 315 5.49 -4.41 -2.16
CA PHE A 315 4.53 -4.03 -3.19
C PHE A 315 5.05 -3.00 -4.19
N ASN A 316 5.89 -2.07 -3.74
CA ASN A 316 6.46 -1.04 -4.60
C ASN A 316 7.59 -1.58 -5.49
N VAL A 317 8.14 -2.76 -5.19
CA VAL A 317 9.26 -3.35 -5.95
C VAL A 317 8.95 -4.67 -6.63
N ARG A 318 7.85 -5.36 -6.27
CA ARG A 318 7.51 -6.70 -6.75
C ARG A 318 7.58 -6.86 -8.26
N ASN A 319 6.91 -6.00 -9.03
CA ASN A 319 6.84 -6.18 -10.48
C ASN A 319 8.20 -5.92 -11.12
N TYR A 320 9.00 -5.00 -10.57
CA TYR A 320 10.39 -4.81 -10.99
C TYR A 320 11.26 -6.04 -10.71
N LEU A 321 11.17 -6.60 -9.49
CA LEU A 321 11.89 -7.82 -9.12
C LEU A 321 11.53 -8.98 -10.06
N LYS A 322 10.23 -9.18 -10.32
CA LYS A 322 9.73 -10.25 -11.17
C LYS A 322 10.22 -10.13 -12.62
N GLU A 323 10.26 -8.92 -13.17
CA GLU A 323 10.58 -8.71 -14.58
C GLU A 323 12.08 -8.58 -14.84
N TYR A 324 12.85 -8.03 -13.89
CA TYR A 324 14.24 -7.64 -14.13
C TYR A 324 15.27 -8.35 -13.24
N CYS A 325 14.84 -9.00 -12.16
CA CYS A 325 15.74 -9.66 -11.22
C CYS A 325 15.49 -11.17 -11.24
N PRO A 326 16.23 -11.93 -12.07
CA PRO A 326 16.10 -13.39 -12.09
C PRO A 326 16.39 -13.96 -10.68
N GLN A 327 15.55 -14.90 -10.26
CA GLN A 327 15.66 -15.62 -8.98
C GLN A 327 16.70 -16.73 -9.05
#